data_AF-W7PZH5-F1
#
_entry.id   AF-W7PZH5-F1
#
_cell.length_a   1.000
_cell.length_b   1.000
_cell.length_c   1.000
_cell.angle_alpha   90.00
_cell.angle_beta   90.00
_cell.angle_gamma   90.00
#
_symmetry.space_group_name_H-M   'P 1'
#
loop_
_entity.id
_entity.type
_entity.pdbx_description
1 polymer ?
#
loop_
_entity_poly.entity_id
_entity_poly.type
_entity_poly.pdbx_seq_one_letter_code
_entity_poly.pdbx_strand_id
1 'polypeptide(L)'
;MLHTPEITSCLQGITRDSVIRLAREVLGMEVRERRITRDELYTADEAFVTGTAAEILPLRELDGRHIGGRVGAPKPGLPIADDSLTAQLQHLYRRVTRGELGDDLNSFRDWLTPV
;
A
#
# COMPACT_ATOMS: atom_id res chain seq x y z
N MET A 1 -6.70 4.35 8.57
CA MET A 1 -5.49 3.91 9.30
C MET A 1 -4.87 2.75 8.53
N LEU A 2 -3.55 2.73 8.35
CA LEU A 2 -2.84 1.66 7.66
C LEU A 2 -2.16 0.74 8.69
N HIS A 3 -2.27 -0.57 8.50
CA HIS A 3 -1.61 -1.57 9.33
C HIS A 3 -0.60 -2.36 8.52
N THR A 4 0.53 -2.70 9.13
CA THR A 4 1.53 -3.59 8.53
C THR A 4 2.16 -4.48 9.61
N PRO A 5 2.57 -5.72 9.28
CA PRO A 5 3.29 -6.57 10.23
C PRO A 5 4.54 -5.88 10.78
N GLU A 6 4.82 -6.09 12.07
CA GLU A 6 6.12 -5.77 12.67
C GLU A 6 7.25 -6.61 12.04
N ILE A 7 8.45 -6.03 11.94
CA ILE A 7 9.63 -6.71 11.38
C ILE A 7 10.12 -7.75 12.40
N THR A 8 9.52 -8.94 12.33
CA THR A 8 9.87 -10.09 13.18
C THR A 8 10.44 -11.22 12.34
N SER A 9 9.65 -11.71 11.39
CA SER A 9 10.02 -12.79 10.47
C SER A 9 9.94 -12.39 9.00
N CYS A 10 9.58 -11.14 8.70
CA CYS A 10 9.54 -10.61 7.33
C CYS A 10 10.79 -9.78 7.02
N LEU A 11 11.12 -9.66 5.74
CA LEU A 11 12.19 -8.80 5.28
C LEU A 11 11.84 -7.33 5.56
N GLN A 12 12.84 -6.53 5.99
CA GLN A 12 12.75 -5.07 6.00
C GLN A 12 12.77 -4.54 4.57
N GLY A 13 11.62 -4.62 3.89
CA GLY A 13 11.50 -4.27 2.47
C GLY A 13 11.62 -2.76 2.23
N ILE A 14 12.43 -2.37 1.24
CA ILE A 14 12.57 -0.96 0.84
C ILE A 14 11.24 -0.42 0.30
N THR A 15 10.53 -1.16 -0.56
CA THR A 15 9.19 -0.75 -1.03
C THR A 15 8.19 -0.60 0.11
N ARG A 16 8.28 -1.43 1.16
CA ARG A 16 7.46 -1.28 2.37
C ARG A 16 7.78 0.05 3.06
N ASP A 17 9.06 0.35 3.27
CA ASP A 17 9.49 1.62 3.88
C ASP A 17 8.99 2.82 3.07
N SER A 18 9.17 2.79 1.74
CA SER A 18 8.67 3.82 0.84
C SER A 18 7.15 4.04 0.98
N VAL A 19 6.36 2.97 1.03
CA VAL A 19 4.90 3.06 1.21
C VAL A 19 4.52 3.65 2.57
N ILE A 20 5.21 3.24 3.64
CA ILE A 20 4.96 3.79 4.98
C ILE A 20 5.26 5.29 5.01
N ARG A 21 6.37 5.71 4.40
CA ARG A 21 6.75 7.13 4.30
C ARG A 21 5.73 7.93 3.49
N LEU A 22 5.33 7.46 2.31
CA LEU A 22 4.30 8.12 1.50
C LEU A 22 2.96 8.22 2.23
N ALA A 23 2.53 7.16 2.93
CA ALA A 23 1.31 7.17 3.71
C ALA A 23 1.35 8.21 4.84
N ARG A 24 2.47 8.32 5.56
CA ARG A 24 2.63 9.28 6.67
C ARG A 24 2.80 10.71 6.18
N GLU A 25 3.75 10.93 5.27
CA GLU A 25 4.24 12.26 4.87
C GLU A 25 3.31 12.95 3.85
N VAL A 26 2.72 12.19 2.92
CA VAL A 26 1.90 12.75 1.82
C VAL A 26 0.41 12.63 2.12
N LEU A 27 -0.04 11.46 2.58
CA LEU A 27 -1.46 11.20 2.86
C LEU A 27 -1.87 11.54 4.31
N GLY A 28 -0.92 11.92 5.18
CA GLY A 28 -1.19 12.28 6.57
C GLY A 28 -1.76 11.13 7.41
N MET A 29 -1.51 9.88 7.02
CA MET A 29 -2.13 8.71 7.64
C MET A 29 -1.36 8.20 8.85
N GLU A 30 -2.11 7.70 9.83
CA GLU A 30 -1.55 6.87 10.88
C GLU A 30 -1.20 5.48 10.33
N VAL A 31 0.06 5.08 10.50
CA VAL A 31 0.58 3.76 10.14
C VAL A 31 1.03 3.03 11.40
N ARG A 32 0.40 1.87 11.69
CA ARG A 32 0.71 1.03 12.84
C ARG A 32 1.40 -0.26 12.42
N GLU A 33 2.61 -0.43 12.95
CA GLU A 33 3.37 -1.68 12.86
C GLU A 33 2.99 -2.56 14.05
N ARG A 34 2.39 -3.72 13.80
CA ARG A 34 1.90 -4.63 14.84
C ARG A 34 1.77 -6.05 14.33
N ARG A 35 1.54 -7.00 15.23
CA ARG A 35 1.07 -8.34 14.82
C ARG A 35 -0.33 -8.24 14.21
N ILE A 36 -0.52 -8.89 13.07
CA ILE A 36 -1.77 -8.97 12.33
C ILE A 36 -2.17 -10.44 12.26
N THR A 37 -3.40 -10.75 12.63
CA THR A 37 -3.92 -12.12 12.52
C THR A 37 -4.55 -12.34 11.15
N ARG A 38 -4.68 -13.60 10.75
CA ARG A 38 -5.37 -13.98 9.51
C ARG A 38 -6.83 -13.51 9.47
N ASP A 39 -7.51 -13.54 10.60
CA ASP A 39 -8.93 -13.14 10.71
C ASP A 39 -9.13 -11.62 10.52
N GLU A 40 -8.14 -10.81 10.88
CA GLU A 40 -8.18 -9.38 10.60
C GLU A 40 -8.13 -9.10 9.09
N LEU A 41 -7.37 -9.89 8.32
CA LEU A 41 -7.33 -9.74 6.86
C LEU A 41 -8.69 -10.06 6.21
N TYR A 42 -9.45 -11.02 6.77
CA TYR A 42 -10.80 -11.33 6.27
C TYR A 42 -11.81 -10.20 6.48
N THR A 43 -11.56 -9.29 7.42
CA THR A 43 -12.47 -8.19 7.77
C THR A 43 -11.93 -6.81 7.40
N ALA A 44 -10.72 -6.76 6.83
CA ALA A 44 -10.08 -5.55 6.36
C ALA A 44 -10.88 -4.89 5.22
N ASP A 45 -10.84 -3.55 5.18
CA ASP A 45 -11.35 -2.76 4.06
C ASP A 45 -10.58 -3.05 2.77
N GLU A 46 -9.25 -3.08 2.88
CA GLU A 46 -8.32 -3.26 1.78
C GLU A 46 -7.09 -4.02 2.31
N ALA A 47 -6.42 -4.76 1.43
CA ALA A 47 -5.11 -5.33 1.71
C ALA A 47 -4.26 -5.32 0.43
N PHE A 48 -2.94 -5.26 0.60
CA PHE A 48 -1.98 -5.30 -0.50
C PHE A 48 -0.65 -5.85 -0.02
N VAL A 49 0.20 -6.25 -0.97
CA VAL A 49 1.60 -6.61 -0.72
C VAL A 49 2.53 -5.63 -1.40
N THR A 50 3.74 -5.49 -0.87
CA THR A 50 4.75 -4.59 -1.40
C THR A 50 6.02 -5.35 -1.77
N GLY A 51 6.68 -4.98 -2.86
CA GLY A 51 8.02 -5.46 -3.19
C GLY A 51 8.54 -4.82 -4.46
N THR A 52 9.86 -4.84 -4.70
CA THR A 52 10.44 -4.12 -5.86
C THR A 52 9.84 -4.55 -7.20
N ALA A 53 9.64 -5.86 -7.39
CA ALA A 53 9.03 -6.39 -8.62
C ALA A 53 7.49 -6.28 -8.63
N ALA A 54 6.85 -6.42 -7.46
CA ALA A 54 5.40 -6.38 -7.33
C ALA A 54 4.85 -4.94 -7.22
N GLU A 55 5.73 -3.97 -7.00
CA GLU A 55 5.43 -2.61 -6.56
C GLU A 55 4.48 -2.64 -5.35
N ILE A 56 3.25 -2.20 -5.55
CA ILE A 56 2.13 -2.33 -4.61
C ILE A 56 1.07 -3.16 -5.33
N LEU A 57 0.84 -4.39 -4.87
CA LEU A 57 -0.08 -5.34 -5.50
C LEU A 57 -1.31 -5.52 -4.60
N PRO A 58 -2.52 -5.12 -5.04
CA PRO A 58 -3.75 -5.29 -4.26
C PRO A 58 -4.11 -6.76 -4.07
N LEU A 59 -4.52 -7.11 -2.85
CA LEU A 59 -5.06 -8.43 -2.51
C LEU A 59 -6.59 -8.36 -2.49
N ARG A 60 -7.24 -9.21 -3.30
CA ARG A 60 -8.71 -9.28 -3.40
C ARG A 60 -9.31 -10.43 -2.62
N GLU A 61 -8.55 -11.50 -2.43
CA GLU A 61 -9.03 -12.72 -1.81
C GLU A 61 -7.91 -13.36 -1.00
N LEU A 62 -8.28 -13.90 0.15
CA LEU A 62 -7.43 -14.74 0.97
C LEU A 62 -8.26 -15.97 1.38
N ASP A 63 -7.76 -17.16 1.04
CA ASP A 63 -8.38 -18.44 1.41
C ASP A 63 -9.86 -18.60 0.99
N GLY A 64 -10.19 -18.20 -0.24
CA GLY A 64 -11.56 -18.26 -0.74
C GLY A 64 -12.48 -17.18 -0.17
N ARG A 65 -11.94 -16.22 0.59
CA ARG A 65 -12.70 -15.11 1.19
C ARG A 65 -12.28 -13.79 0.59
N HIS A 66 -13.26 -13.06 0.07
CA HIS A 66 -13.03 -11.74 -0.50
C HIS A 66 -12.66 -10.72 0.59
N ILE A 67 -11.58 -9.98 0.36
CA ILE A 67 -11.13 -8.88 1.23
C ILE A 67 -11.88 -7.62 0.83
N GLY A 68 -12.27 -6.80 1.81
CA GLY A 68 -13.07 -5.61 1.53
C GLY A 68 -14.52 -5.95 1.21
N GLY A 69 -15.05 -7.12 1.61
CA GLY A 69 -16.45 -7.52 1.40
C GLY A 69 -17.47 -6.73 2.23
N ARG A 70 -17.33 -5.40 2.32
CA ARG A 70 -18.30 -4.51 2.95
C ARG A 70 -19.41 -4.17 1.95
N VAL A 71 -20.59 -3.80 2.45
CA VAL A 71 -21.68 -3.29 1.59
C VAL A 71 -21.17 -2.09 0.81
N GLY A 72 -21.11 -2.19 -0.53
CA GLY A 72 -20.61 -1.14 -1.42
C GLY A 72 -19.24 -1.40 -2.07
N ALA A 73 -18.55 -2.49 -1.72
CA ALA A 73 -17.26 -2.82 -2.30
C ALA A 73 -17.33 -3.31 -3.77
N PRO A 74 -16.23 -3.19 -4.55
CA PRO A 74 -16.19 -3.68 -5.92
C PRO A 74 -16.54 -5.16 -5.98
N LYS A 75 -17.38 -5.55 -6.94
CA LYS A 75 -17.69 -6.96 -7.19
C LYS A 75 -16.41 -7.73 -7.52
N PRO A 76 -16.28 -9.00 -7.09
CA PRO A 76 -15.18 -9.86 -7.51
C PRO A 76 -14.98 -9.79 -9.03
N GLY A 77 -13.74 -9.59 -9.47
CA GLY A 77 -13.38 -9.45 -10.88
C GLY A 77 -13.32 -8.00 -11.41
N LEU A 78 -13.70 -7.00 -10.62
CA LEU A 78 -13.52 -5.58 -10.98
C LEU A 78 -12.17 -5.01 -10.52
N PRO A 79 -11.66 -3.96 -11.18
CA PRO A 79 -10.52 -3.17 -10.68
C PRO A 79 -10.76 -2.66 -9.25
N ILE A 80 -9.67 -2.40 -8.51
CA ILE A 80 -9.80 -1.61 -7.28
C ILE A 80 -10.34 -0.22 -7.65
N ALA A 81 -11.12 0.39 -6.74
CA ALA A 81 -11.65 1.71 -7.01
C ALA A 81 -10.52 2.74 -7.06
N ASP A 82 -10.57 3.68 -8.01
CA ASP A 82 -9.50 4.67 -8.22
C ASP A 82 -9.32 5.61 -7.01
N ASP A 83 -10.37 5.78 -6.20
CA ASP A 83 -10.38 6.56 -4.97
C ASP A 83 -9.98 5.74 -3.72
N SER A 84 -9.72 4.43 -3.86
CA SER A 84 -9.27 3.57 -2.76
C SER A 84 -7.89 3.98 -2.24
N LEU A 85 -7.59 3.63 -0.98
CA LEU A 85 -6.28 3.92 -0.40
C LEU A 85 -5.16 3.22 -1.18
N THR A 86 -5.39 1.98 -1.58
CA THR A 86 -4.43 1.19 -2.35
C THR A 86 -4.12 1.85 -3.69
N ALA A 87 -5.13 2.36 -4.40
CA ALA A 87 -4.95 3.07 -5.67
C ALA A 87 -4.18 4.39 -5.49
N GLN A 88 -4.49 5.15 -4.44
CA GLN A 88 -3.77 6.38 -4.11
C GLN A 88 -2.27 6.10 -3.83
N LEU A 89 -1.97 5.08 -3.03
CA LEU A 89 -0.58 4.69 -2.74
C LEU A 89 0.14 4.18 -4.00
N GLN A 90 -0.52 3.39 -4.85
CA GLN A 90 0.01 2.97 -6.16
C GLN A 90 0.37 4.17 -7.03
N HIS A 91 -0.52 5.15 -7.11
CA HIS A 91 -0.31 6.36 -7.90
C HIS A 91 0.89 7.16 -7.38
N LEU A 92 0.96 7.41 -6.08
CA LEU A 92 2.07 8.14 -5.46
C LEU A 92 3.41 7.41 -5.65
N TYR A 93 3.46 6.11 -5.35
CA TYR A 93 4.67 5.32 -5.49
C TYR A 93 5.18 5.35 -6.94
N ARG A 94 4.30 5.16 -7.92
CA ARG A 94 4.66 5.22 -9.35
C ARG A 94 5.17 6.60 -9.77
N ARG A 95 4.54 7.68 -9.30
CA ARG A 95 5.01 9.05 -9.57
C ARG A 95 6.43 9.23 -9.06
N VAL A 96 6.71 8.82 -7.82
CA VAL A 96 8.04 8.93 -7.23
C VAL A 96 9.07 8.10 -8.01
N THR A 97 8.80 6.82 -8.29
CA THR A 97 9.77 5.96 -8.98
C THR A 97 10.03 6.36 -10.44
N ARG A 98 9.12 7.11 -11.06
CA ARG A 98 9.28 7.68 -12.42
C ARG A 98 9.88 9.08 -12.44
N GLY A 99 10.13 9.70 -11.28
CA GLY A 99 10.63 11.07 -11.20
C GLY A 99 9.59 12.14 -11.51
N GLU A 100 8.30 11.81 -11.46
CA GLU A 100 7.16 12.74 -11.63
C GLU A 100 6.89 13.50 -10.31
N LEU A 101 7.91 14.22 -9.84
CA LEU A 101 7.95 14.89 -8.55
C LEU A 101 7.38 16.31 -8.66
N GLY A 102 6.13 16.49 -8.25
CA GLY A 102 5.55 17.81 -8.00
C GLY A 102 6.01 18.38 -6.67
N ASP A 103 5.49 19.56 -6.30
CA ASP A 103 5.79 20.19 -5.00
C ASP A 103 5.46 19.28 -3.81
N ASP A 104 4.43 18.43 -3.97
CA ASP A 104 3.96 17.44 -2.99
C ASP A 104 4.92 16.27 -2.77
N LEU A 105 5.84 16.01 -3.72
CA LEU A 105 6.73 14.85 -3.70
C LEU A 105 8.22 15.23 -3.77
N ASN A 106 8.55 16.53 -3.77
CA ASN A 106 9.92 16.98 -3.96
C ASN A 106 10.87 16.52 -2.83
N SER A 107 10.34 16.22 -1.63
CA SER A 107 11.10 15.63 -0.52
C SER A 107 11.64 14.23 -0.80
N PHE A 108 11.15 13.54 -1.83
CA PHE A 108 11.57 12.18 -2.22
C PHE A 108 12.55 12.16 -3.40
N ARG A 109 13.06 13.33 -3.82
CA ARG A 109 14.00 13.44 -4.97
C ARG A 109 15.27 12.63 -4.75
N ASP A 110 15.72 12.52 -3.51
CA ASP A 110 16.92 11.77 -3.09
C ASP A 110 16.78 10.25 -3.27
N TRP A 111 15.58 9.72 -3.53
CA TRP A 111 15.37 8.30 -3.83
C TRP A 111 15.81 7.91 -5.24
N LEU A 112 16.04 8.88 -6.12
CA LEU A 112 16.36 8.65 -7.52
C LEU A 112 17.82 8.98 -7.79
N THR A 113 18.54 8.02 -8.37
CA THR A 113 19.87 8.23 -8.93
C THR A 113 19.77 8.26 -10.46
N PRO A 114 20.00 9.40 -11.12
CA PRO A 114 20.04 9.47 -12.57
C PRO A 114 21.17 8.60 -13.12
N VAL A 115 20.90 7.86 -14.20
CA VAL A 115 21.85 7.00 -14.91
C VAL A 115 22.12 7.48 -16.33
#